data_AF-A0A1S3NKZ5-F1
#
_entry.id   AF-A0A1S3NKZ5-F1
#
_cell.length_a   1.000
_cell.length_b   1.000
_cell.length_c   1.000
_cell.angle_alpha   90.00
_cell.angle_beta   90.00
_cell.angle_gamma   90.00
#
_symmetry.space_group_name_H-M   'P 1'
#
loop_
_entity.id
_entity.type
_entity.pdbx_description
1 polymer ?
#
loop_
_entity_poly.entity_id
_entity_poly.type
_entity_poly.pdbx_seq_one_letter_code
_entity_poly.pdbx_strand_id
1 'polypeptide(L)'
;MGKSASKQFSEEVLRSHNEYRRKHQAPPLKLCSKLSSDATRYAESLASTRILKHSVESSKGSCGENLAWASYDQPGKDVADRWYDEVKQYNFNRPGFSSGTASCSV
;
A
#
# COMPACT_ATOMS: atom_id res chain seq x y z
N MET A 1 -1.86 -20.35 -12.72
CA MET A 1 -1.07 -19.13 -12.99
C MET A 1 -0.89 -18.42 -11.64
N GLY A 2 0.28 -18.38 -10.98
CA GLY A 2 0.22 -17.96 -9.55
C GLY A 2 1.46 -17.60 -8.72
N LYS A 3 2.68 -17.54 -9.27
CA LYS A 3 3.87 -17.07 -8.50
C LYS A 3 4.64 -15.94 -9.18
N SER A 4 4.76 -15.99 -10.51
CA SER A 4 5.49 -14.99 -11.29
C SER A 4 4.81 -13.62 -11.28
N ALA A 5 3.47 -13.57 -11.44
CA ALA A 5 2.71 -12.34 -11.45
C ALA A 5 2.70 -11.63 -10.08
N SER A 6 2.59 -12.38 -8.98
CA SER A 6 2.66 -11.84 -7.61
C SER A 6 4.04 -11.25 -7.29
N LYS A 7 5.12 -11.89 -7.74
CA LYS A 7 6.49 -11.39 -7.58
C LYS A 7 6.70 -10.09 -8.37
N GLN A 8 6.28 -10.06 -9.64
CA GLN A 8 6.38 -8.88 -10.48
C GLN A 8 5.57 -7.70 -9.90
N PHE A 9 4.32 -7.95 -9.47
CA PHE A 9 3.49 -6.93 -8.80
C PHE A 9 4.18 -6.38 -7.56
N SER A 10 4.71 -7.25 -6.69
CA SER A 10 5.40 -6.82 -5.46
C SER A 10 6.65 -5.97 -5.75
N GLU A 11 7.41 -6.33 -6.78
CA GLU A 11 8.59 -5.57 -7.21
C GLU A 11 8.21 -4.20 -7.79
N GLU A 12 7.15 -4.12 -8.59
CA GLU A 12 6.62 -2.86 -9.13
C GLU A 12 6.15 -1.91 -8.03
N VAL A 13 5.40 -2.43 -7.05
CA VAL A 13 4.96 -1.67 -5.88
C VAL A 13 6.17 -1.16 -5.10
N LEU A 14 7.14 -2.03 -4.76
CA LEU A 14 8.33 -1.66 -4.00
C LEU A 14 9.15 -0.58 -4.72
N ARG A 15 9.36 -0.73 -6.03
CA ARG A 15 10.11 0.23 -6.84
C ARG A 15 9.46 1.61 -6.80
N SER A 16 8.15 1.66 -6.98
CA SER A 16 7.39 2.92 -7.00
C SER A 16 7.43 3.59 -5.63
N HIS A 17 7.23 2.83 -4.54
CA HIS A 17 7.37 3.35 -3.17
C HIS A 17 8.76 3.94 -2.92
N ASN A 18 9.83 3.22 -3.32
CA ASN A 18 11.20 3.68 -3.13
C ASN A 18 11.53 4.91 -3.98
N GLU A 19 10.93 5.07 -5.17
CA GLU A 19 11.05 6.29 -5.96
C GLU A 19 10.44 7.49 -5.23
N TYR A 20 9.24 7.32 -4.66
CA TYR A 20 8.55 8.37 -3.92
C TYR A 20 9.25 8.72 -2.60
N ARG A 21 9.71 7.72 -1.84
CA ARG A 21 10.51 7.93 -0.63
C ARG A 21 11.80 8.68 -0.92
N ARG A 22 12.47 8.38 -2.04
CA ARG A 22 13.65 9.14 -2.47
C ARG A 22 13.35 10.62 -2.74
N LYS A 23 12.19 10.95 -3.35
CA LYS A 23 11.75 12.34 -3.56
C LYS A 23 11.57 13.09 -2.24
N HIS A 24 11.19 12.38 -1.18
CA HIS A 24 11.03 12.90 0.18
C HIS A 24 12.27 12.69 1.08
N GLN A 25 13.42 12.32 0.51
CA GLN A 25 14.67 12.06 1.23
C GLN A 25 14.57 10.98 2.33
N ALA A 26 13.60 10.07 2.21
CA ALA A 26 13.40 8.97 3.15
C ALA A 26 14.21 7.72 2.75
N PRO A 27 14.69 6.90 3.71
CA PRO A 27 15.43 5.66 3.43
C PRO A 27 14.60 4.64 2.63
N PRO A 28 15.19 3.83 1.72
CA PRO A 28 14.42 2.86 0.94
C PRO A 28 13.89 1.70 1.81
N LEU A 29 12.72 1.19 1.42
CA LEU A 29 12.10 -0.01 1.98
C LEU A 29 12.61 -1.28 1.31
N LYS A 30 12.39 -2.41 1.97
CA LYS A 30 12.63 -3.77 1.45
C LYS A 30 11.38 -4.61 1.66
N LEU A 31 11.11 -5.52 0.73
CA LEU A 31 10.04 -6.51 0.90
C LEU A 31 10.35 -7.44 2.08
N CYS A 32 9.34 -7.66 2.91
CA CYS A 32 9.39 -8.65 4.00
C CYS A 32 8.47 -9.80 3.63
N SER A 33 9.02 -11.00 3.47
CA SER A 33 8.28 -12.20 3.04
C SER A 33 7.09 -12.51 3.95
N LYS A 34 7.22 -12.27 5.26
CA LYS A 34 6.14 -12.42 6.23
C LYS A 34 4.99 -11.45 5.96
N LEU A 35 5.30 -10.15 5.86
CA LEU A 35 4.29 -9.11 5.56
C LEU A 35 3.62 -9.33 4.20
N SER A 36 4.37 -9.72 3.17
CA SER A 36 3.81 -10.03 1.86
C SER A 36 2.84 -11.21 1.91
N SER A 37 3.16 -12.24 2.71
CA SER A 37 2.28 -13.40 2.88
C SER A 37 1.00 -13.05 3.65
N ASP A 38 1.13 -12.24 4.70
CA ASP A 38 -0.01 -11.76 5.49
C ASP A 38 -0.92 -10.85 4.67
N ALA A 39 -0.34 -9.92 3.89
CA ALA A 39 -1.08 -9.05 2.98
C ALA A 39 -1.82 -9.84 1.89
N THR A 40 -1.20 -10.89 1.33
CA THR A 40 -1.85 -11.75 0.33
C THR A 40 -3.06 -12.45 0.93
N ARG A 41 -2.92 -13.07 2.11
CA ARG A 41 -4.04 -13.70 2.83
C ARG A 41 -5.17 -12.71 3.12
N TYR A 42 -4.82 -11.50 3.53
CA TYR A 42 -5.81 -10.49 3.85
C TYR A 42 -6.54 -10.02 2.59
N ALA A 43 -5.83 -9.78 1.49
CA ALA A 43 -6.43 -9.44 0.20
C ALA A 43 -7.42 -10.52 -0.29
N GLU A 44 -7.10 -11.81 -0.14
CA GLU A 44 -8.02 -12.92 -0.45
C GLU A 44 -9.28 -12.89 0.44
N SER A 45 -9.14 -12.56 1.73
CA SER A 45 -10.29 -12.38 2.63
C SER A 45 -11.16 -11.17 2.25
N LEU A 46 -10.55 -10.06 1.86
CA LEU A 46 -11.28 -8.88 1.36
C LEU A 46 -12.00 -9.18 0.04
N ALA A 47 -11.38 -9.94 -0.87
CA ALA A 47 -11.98 -10.34 -2.14
C ALA A 47 -13.21 -11.25 -1.94
N SER A 48 -13.15 -12.17 -0.97
CA SER A 48 -14.26 -13.07 -0.64
C SER A 48 -15.41 -12.37 0.08
N THR A 49 -15.10 -11.46 1.00
CA THR A 49 -16.12 -10.72 1.77
C THR A 49 -16.67 -9.50 1.03
N ARG A 50 -15.94 -8.99 0.03
CA ARG A 50 -16.19 -7.73 -0.69
C ARG A 50 -16.35 -6.52 0.22
N ILE A 51 -15.76 -6.57 1.41
CA ILE A 51 -15.76 -5.48 2.39
C ILE A 51 -14.35 -4.93 2.46
N LEU A 52 -14.14 -3.70 1.98
CA LEU A 52 -12.87 -3.01 2.12
C LEU A 52 -12.78 -2.40 3.52
N LYS A 53 -12.10 -3.09 4.43
CA LYS A 53 -11.86 -2.64 5.81
C LYS A 53 -10.43 -2.92 6.21
N HIS A 54 -9.90 -2.13 7.14
CA HIS A 54 -8.57 -2.35 7.68
C HIS A 54 -8.47 -3.61 8.53
N SER A 55 -7.28 -4.24 8.52
CA SER A 55 -7.00 -5.40 9.38
C SER A 55 -6.98 -5.01 10.87
N VAL A 56 -7.20 -6.01 11.71
CA VAL A 56 -7.16 -5.83 13.17
C VAL A 56 -5.73 -5.50 13.62
N GLU A 57 -4.74 -6.05 12.93
CA GLU A 57 -3.30 -5.81 13.14
C GLU A 57 -2.92 -4.36 12.83
N SER A 58 -3.44 -3.80 11.74
CA SER A 58 -3.32 -2.37 11.42
C SER A 58 -3.98 -1.51 12.49
N SER A 59 -5.20 -1.89 12.91
CA SER A 59 -5.96 -1.18 13.94
C SER A 59 -5.29 -1.20 15.32
N LYS A 60 -4.38 -2.15 15.56
CA LYS A 60 -3.57 -2.28 16.79
C LYS A 60 -2.23 -1.54 16.70
N GLY A 61 -1.94 -0.84 15.59
CA GLY A 61 -0.70 -0.09 15.40
C GLY A 61 0.55 -0.96 15.24
N SER A 62 0.37 -2.26 14.99
CA SER A 62 1.50 -3.22 14.88
C SER A 62 2.20 -3.11 13.51
N CYS A 63 1.46 -2.70 12.48
CA CYS A 63 1.94 -2.41 11.14
C CYS A 63 1.04 -1.34 10.49
N GLY A 64 1.60 -0.50 9.61
CA GLY A 64 0.79 0.35 8.74
C GLY A 64 0.16 -0.49 7.62
N GLU A 65 -1.01 -0.08 7.13
CA GLU A 65 -1.74 -0.77 6.06
C GLU A 65 -2.39 0.21 5.10
N ASN A 66 -2.12 0.01 3.81
CA ASN A 66 -2.83 0.67 2.72
C ASN A 66 -3.66 -0.35 1.96
N LEU A 67 -4.91 -0.01 1.64
CA LEU A 67 -5.82 -0.86 0.88
C LEU A 67 -6.21 -0.16 -0.41
N ALA A 68 -6.32 -0.93 -1.49
CA ALA A 68 -6.80 -0.46 -2.78
C ALA A 68 -7.79 -1.48 -3.33
N TRP A 69 -8.82 -0.99 -4.03
CA TRP A 69 -9.79 -1.83 -4.71
C TRP A 69 -10.14 -1.23 -6.08
N ALA A 70 -10.26 -2.10 -7.08
CA ALA A 70 -10.77 -1.78 -8.39
C ALA A 70 -11.58 -2.95 -8.96
N SER A 71 -12.42 -2.65 -9.95
CA SER A 71 -13.22 -3.64 -10.69
C SER A 71 -12.43 -4.38 -11.77
N TYR A 72 -11.14 -4.05 -11.95
CA TYR A 72 -10.24 -4.62 -12.95
C TYR A 72 -8.88 -4.93 -12.33
N ASP A 73 -8.07 -5.75 -13.01
CA ASP A 73 -6.72 -6.09 -12.56
C ASP A 73 -5.79 -4.87 -12.68
N GLN A 74 -5.15 -4.48 -11.57
CA GLN A 74 -4.34 -3.27 -11.50
C GLN A 74 -2.85 -3.61 -11.46
N PRO A 75 -2.01 -2.99 -12.30
CA PRO A 75 -0.57 -3.13 -12.18
C PRO A 75 -0.09 -2.49 -10.87
N GLY A 76 0.98 -3.04 -10.28
CA GLY A 76 1.46 -2.62 -8.96
C GLY A 76 1.89 -1.16 -8.90
N LYS A 77 2.38 -0.64 -10.04
CA LYS A 77 2.72 0.77 -10.20
C LYS A 77 1.50 1.67 -10.01
N ASP A 78 0.38 1.39 -10.67
CA ASP A 78 -0.81 2.26 -10.62
C ASP A 78 -1.42 2.30 -9.22
N VAL A 79 -1.35 1.19 -8.48
CA VAL A 79 -1.76 1.13 -7.07
C VAL A 79 -0.88 2.04 -6.21
N ALA A 80 0.44 1.96 -6.36
CA ALA A 80 1.38 2.79 -5.62
C ALA A 80 1.25 4.28 -5.98
N ASP A 81 1.06 4.60 -7.26
CA ASP A 81 0.84 5.97 -7.74
C ASP A 81 -0.45 6.56 -7.15
N ARG A 82 -1.53 5.76 -7.05
CA ARG A 82 -2.80 6.21 -6.46
C ARG A 82 -2.68 6.53 -4.98
N TRP A 83 -1.96 5.70 -4.21
CA TRP A 83 -1.67 5.99 -2.81
C TRP A 83 -0.77 7.22 -2.65
N TYR A 84 0.21 7.39 -3.53
CA TYR A 84 1.05 8.58 -3.51
C TYR A 84 0.28 9.84 -3.88
N ASP A 85 -0.68 9.76 -4.80
CA ASP A 85 -1.47 10.92 -5.23
C ASP A 85 -2.35 11.52 -4.13
N GLU A 86 -2.67 10.76 -3.09
CA GLU A 86 -3.27 11.30 -1.86
C GLU A 86 -2.37 12.38 -1.22
N VAL A 87 -1.06 12.39 -1.48
CA VAL A 87 -0.12 13.39 -0.92
C VAL A 87 -0.49 14.80 -1.34
N LYS A 88 -1.20 14.94 -2.47
CA LYS A 88 -1.76 16.22 -2.95
C LYS A 88 -2.79 16.80 -1.97
N GLN A 89 -3.42 15.95 -1.16
CA GLN A 89 -4.35 16.35 -0.10
C GLN A 89 -3.66 16.54 1.25
N TYR A 90 -2.39 16.16 1.38
CA TYR A 90 -1.64 16.29 2.64
C TYR A 90 -1.06 17.68 2.80
N ASN A 91 -1.52 18.38 3.83
CA ASN A 91 -0.98 19.68 4.19
C ASN A 91 0.25 19.52 5.10
N PHE A 92 1.45 19.53 4.52
CA PHE A 92 2.71 19.46 5.26
C PHE A 92 2.89 20.62 6.27
N ASN A 93 2.21 21.75 6.10
CA ASN A 93 2.24 22.88 7.04
C ASN A 93 1.32 22.69 8.26
N ARG A 94 0.44 21.69 8.25
CA ARG A 94 -0.37 21.24 9.39
C ARG A 94 -0.31 19.72 9.49
N PRO A 95 0.80 19.16 9.98
CA PRO A 95 0.95 17.71 10.09
C PRO A 95 -0.14 17.16 11.01
N GLY A 96 -0.94 16.25 10.47
CA GLY A 96 -2.06 15.63 11.19
C GLY A 96 -2.69 14.51 10.36
N PHE A 97 -3.27 13.52 11.04
CA PHE A 97 -3.99 12.43 10.38
C PHE A 97 -5.27 12.99 9.74
N SER A 98 -5.42 12.77 8.43
CA SER A 98 -6.69 12.97 7.73
C SER A 98 -7.03 11.69 6.97
N SER A 99 -8.31 11.34 6.91
CA SER A 99 -8.78 10.10 6.26
C SER A 99 -8.41 10.02 4.77
N GLY A 100 -8.16 11.15 4.11
CA GLY A 100 -7.74 11.22 2.70
C GLY A 100 -6.22 11.29 2.49
N THR A 101 -5.42 11.18 3.56
CA THR A 101 -3.96 11.28 3.49
C THR A 101 -3.26 10.14 4.22
N ALA A 102 -4.02 9.13 4.66
CA ALA A 102 -3.49 7.99 5.40
C ALA A 102 -2.50 7.19 4.54
N SER A 103 -2.74 7.10 3.22
CA SER A 103 -1.89 6.31 2.32
C SER A 103 -0.65 7.06 1.81
N CYS A 104 -0.55 8.38 2.07
CA CYS A 104 0.58 9.21 1.61
C CYS A 104 1.86 9.06 2.43
N SER A 105 1.75 8.46 3.62
CA SER A 105 2.88 8.26 4.52
C SER A 105 3.71 7.09 4.01
N VAL A 106 4.34 7.28 2.84
CA VAL A 106 5.21 6.32 2.18
C VAL A 106 6.57 6.22 2.83
#